data_AF-A0A0R3QL49-F1
#
_entry.id   AF-A0A0R3QL49-F1
#
_cell.length_a   1.000
_cell.length_b   1.000
_cell.length_c   1.000
_cell.angle_alpha   90.00
_cell.angle_beta   90.00
_cell.angle_gamma   90.00
#
_symmetry.space_group_name_H-M   'P 1'
#
loop_
_entity.id
_entity.type
_entity.pdbx_description
1 polymer ?
#
loop_
_entity_poly.entity_id
_entity_poly.type
_entity_poly.pdbx_seq_one_letter_code
_entity_poly.pdbx_strand_id
1 'polypeptide(L)'
;MDELGRGTSTYDGTAVAYAVLLDVATRLNCRTFFSTHYHTLCKAVENVTSIKAAHMACIVENESAEDPTMENVTFLYTLADGMCPKSYGFFAAKISGLKAEVIRAAFIASRHLDERKTRKERMAELRKLALNKECSTAQLRETINSMFISS
;
A
#
# COMPACT_ATOMS: atom_id res chain seq x y z
N MET A 1 -5.58 15.63 -11.14
CA MET A 1 -4.15 15.53 -10.77
C MET A 1 -3.75 14.09 -10.95
N ASP A 2 -2.60 13.85 -11.57
CA ASP A 2 -2.16 12.50 -11.94
C ASP A 2 -0.76 12.22 -11.39
N GLU A 3 -0.66 11.21 -10.51
CA GLU A 3 0.58 10.75 -9.89
C GLU A 3 1.45 11.87 -9.27
N LEU A 4 0.79 12.81 -8.58
CA LEU A 4 1.46 13.88 -7.87
C LEU A 4 2.44 13.31 -6.82
N GLY A 5 3.67 13.82 -6.78
CA GLY A 5 4.72 13.34 -5.88
C GLY A 5 5.68 12.33 -6.52
N ARG A 6 5.47 11.95 -7.79
CA ARG A 6 6.45 11.16 -8.56
C ARG A 6 7.74 11.96 -8.80
N GLY A 7 8.89 11.29 -8.68
CA GLY A 7 10.22 11.88 -8.95
C GLY A 7 11.00 12.33 -7.71
N THR A 8 10.48 12.08 -6.51
CA THR A 8 11.18 12.28 -5.23
C THR A 8 11.14 11.01 -4.38
N SER A 9 11.67 11.07 -3.15
CA SER A 9 11.58 9.98 -2.18
C SER A 9 10.12 9.57 -1.95
N THR A 10 9.86 8.29 -1.71
CA THR A 10 8.49 7.78 -1.50
C THR A 10 7.78 8.49 -0.35
N TYR A 11 8.51 8.81 0.73
CA TYR A 11 7.96 9.49 1.90
C TYR A 11 7.60 10.94 1.59
N ASP A 12 8.51 11.69 0.96
CA ASP A 12 8.27 13.10 0.62
C ASP A 12 7.15 13.22 -0.42
N GLY A 13 7.16 12.35 -1.45
CA GLY A 13 6.13 12.30 -2.48
C GLY A 13 4.75 12.03 -1.91
N THR A 14 4.64 11.06 -1.00
CA THR A 14 3.38 10.76 -0.31
C THR A 14 2.92 11.94 0.55
N ALA A 15 3.83 12.59 1.28
CA ALA A 15 3.50 13.73 2.15
C ALA A 15 2.99 14.93 1.35
N VAL A 16 3.65 15.27 0.24
CA VAL A 16 3.22 16.35 -0.67
C VAL A 16 1.87 16.03 -1.29
N ALA A 17 1.68 14.80 -1.80
CA ALA A 17 0.42 14.38 -2.39
C ALA A 17 -0.74 14.46 -1.39
N TYR A 18 -0.52 14.04 -0.15
CA TYR A 18 -1.50 14.11 0.93
C TYR A 18 -1.90 15.54 1.28
N ALA A 19 -0.91 16.42 1.47
CA ALA A 19 -1.14 17.82 1.79
C ALA A 19 -1.95 18.53 0.70
N VAL A 20 -1.60 18.30 -0.57
CA VAL A 20 -2.32 18.89 -1.71
C VAL A 20 -3.74 18.32 -1.83
N LEU A 21 -3.93 17.01 -1.66
CA LEU A 21 -5.26 16.41 -1.71
C LEU A 21 -6.18 17.00 -0.63
N LEU A 22 -5.70 17.15 0.61
CA LEU A 22 -6.47 17.78 1.68
C LEU A 22 -6.80 19.24 1.39
N ASP A 23 -5.83 20.02 0.90
CA ASP A 23 -6.02 21.42 0.57
C ASP A 23 -7.08 21.60 -0.54
N VAL A 24 -7.04 20.75 -1.56
CA VAL A 24 -8.07 20.69 -2.60
C VAL A 24 -9.44 20.33 -2.00
N ALA A 25 -9.50 19.33 -1.13
CA ALA A 25 -10.74 18.81 -0.56
C ALA A 25 -11.40 19.72 0.50
N THR A 26 -10.66 20.64 1.09
CA THR A 26 -11.12 21.48 2.21
C THR A 26 -11.15 22.97 1.88
N ARG A 27 -10.07 23.51 1.29
CA ARG A 27 -9.95 24.95 1.01
C ARG A 27 -10.44 25.31 -0.39
N LEU A 28 -9.99 24.59 -1.42
CA LEU A 28 -10.39 24.89 -2.80
C LEU A 28 -11.80 24.37 -3.10
N ASN A 29 -12.15 23.21 -2.55
CA ASN A 29 -13.45 22.55 -2.66
C ASN A 29 -13.99 22.47 -4.10
N CYS A 30 -13.09 22.22 -5.05
CA CYS A 30 -13.43 22.07 -6.47
C CYS A 30 -13.54 20.59 -6.85
N ARG A 31 -14.34 20.31 -7.89
CA ARG A 31 -14.45 18.95 -8.43
C ARG A 31 -13.10 18.49 -8.96
N THR A 32 -12.56 17.42 -8.39
CA THR A 32 -11.21 16.93 -8.67
C THR A 32 -11.18 15.42 -8.84
N PHE A 33 -10.47 14.96 -9.86
CA PHE A 33 -9.97 13.58 -9.93
C PHE A 33 -8.49 13.55 -9.51
N PHE A 34 -8.14 12.63 -8.63
CA PHE A 34 -6.79 12.48 -8.11
C PHE A 34 -6.37 11.00 -8.25
N SER A 35 -5.55 10.69 -9.25
CA SER A 35 -5.00 9.34 -9.45
C SER A 35 -3.65 9.20 -8.74
N THR A 36 -3.44 8.06 -8.08
CA THR A 36 -2.22 7.80 -7.29
C THR A 36 -1.96 6.29 -7.13
N HIS A 37 -0.69 5.95 -6.92
CA HIS A 37 -0.25 4.61 -6.50
C HIS A 37 -0.02 4.49 -4.98
N TYR A 38 -0.16 5.59 -4.23
CA TYR A 38 0.06 5.61 -2.79
C TYR A 38 -1.12 5.03 -2.00
N HIS A 39 -1.10 3.73 -1.75
CA HIS A 39 -2.14 3.05 -0.96
C HIS A 39 -2.26 3.61 0.47
N THR A 40 -1.14 4.03 1.06
CA THR A 40 -1.11 4.67 2.39
C THR A 40 -1.84 6.00 2.40
N LEU A 41 -1.82 6.75 1.30
CA LEU A 41 -2.53 8.01 1.17
C LEU A 41 -4.04 7.78 1.16
N CYS A 42 -4.53 6.80 0.39
CA CYS A 42 -5.96 6.45 0.37
C CYS A 42 -6.48 6.08 1.77
N LYS A 43 -5.72 5.33 2.56
CA LYS A 43 -6.05 5.02 3.97
C LYS A 43 -6.07 6.28 4.85
N ALA A 44 -5.10 7.17 4.67
CA ALA A 44 -4.98 8.38 5.47
C ALA A 44 -6.17 9.35 5.28
N VAL A 45 -6.82 9.31 4.13
CA VAL A 45 -7.97 10.19 3.80
C VAL A 45 -9.33 9.49 3.86
N GLU A 46 -9.39 8.23 4.31
CA GLU A 46 -10.62 7.43 4.33
C GLU A 46 -11.76 8.08 5.14
N ASN A 47 -11.42 8.81 6.19
CA ASN A 47 -12.40 9.49 7.06
C ASN A 47 -12.75 10.92 6.59
N VAL A 48 -12.23 11.40 5.46
CA VAL A 48 -12.51 12.74 4.94
C VAL A 48 -13.77 12.69 4.08
N THR A 49 -14.86 13.29 4.56
CA THR A 49 -16.20 13.19 3.96
C THR A 49 -16.31 13.72 2.53
N SER A 50 -15.46 14.67 2.13
CA SER A 50 -15.42 15.22 0.77
C SER A 50 -14.61 14.38 -0.23
N ILE A 51 -13.95 13.31 0.23
CA ILE A 51 -13.11 12.45 -0.59
C ILE A 51 -13.78 11.07 -0.71
N LYS A 52 -13.83 10.53 -1.92
CA LYS A 52 -14.29 9.16 -2.18
C LYS A 52 -13.21 8.39 -2.91
N ALA A 53 -12.86 7.23 -2.39
CA ALA A 53 -11.94 6.30 -3.04
C ALA A 53 -12.67 5.55 -4.18
N ALA A 54 -11.98 5.40 -5.29
CA ALA A 54 -12.42 4.58 -6.42
C ALA A 54 -11.18 3.96 -7.09
N HIS A 55 -11.39 2.87 -7.82
CA HIS A 55 -10.34 2.18 -8.56
C HIS A 55 -10.88 1.65 -9.90
N MET A 56 -9.98 1.37 -10.83
CA MET A 56 -10.35 0.71 -12.09
C MET A 56 -10.53 -0.79 -11.83
N ALA A 57 -11.73 -1.30 -12.11
CA ALA A 57 -12.08 -2.69 -11.89
C ALA A 57 -11.31 -3.62 -12.83
N CYS A 58 -11.01 -4.81 -12.34
CA CYS A 58 -10.37 -5.87 -13.09
C CYS A 58 -10.92 -7.25 -12.69
N ILE A 59 -10.80 -8.21 -13.61
CA ILE A 59 -11.06 -9.62 -13.33
C ILE A 59 -9.71 -10.32 -13.25
N VAL A 60 -9.50 -11.08 -12.18
CA VAL A 60 -8.27 -11.85 -11.97
C VAL A 60 -8.62 -13.33 -12.09
N GLU A 61 -7.90 -14.03 -12.96
CA GLU A 61 -7.97 -15.48 -13.14
C GLU A 61 -6.66 -16.13 -12.69
N ASN A 62 -6.72 -17.35 -12.18
CA ASN A 62 -5.56 -18.13 -11.72
C ASN A 62 -4.71 -17.38 -10.68
N GLU A 63 -5.35 -16.70 -9.73
CA GLU A 63 -4.65 -16.02 -8.64
C GLU A 63 -3.80 -17.01 -7.83
N SER A 64 -2.52 -16.71 -7.63
CA SER A 64 -1.59 -17.56 -6.87
C SER A 64 -0.76 -16.70 -5.92
N ALA A 65 -0.69 -17.12 -4.66
CA ALA A 65 0.11 -16.45 -3.64
C ALA A 65 1.62 -16.80 -3.75
N GLU A 66 1.95 -17.80 -4.57
CA GLU A 66 3.29 -18.36 -4.72
C GLU A 66 3.97 -17.93 -6.01
N ASP A 67 3.24 -17.88 -7.14
CA ASP A 67 3.79 -17.50 -8.45
C ASP A 67 2.88 -16.48 -9.17
N PRO A 68 3.27 -15.19 -9.21
CA PRO A 68 2.48 -14.16 -9.87
C PRO A 68 2.48 -14.28 -11.40
N THR A 69 3.27 -15.19 -11.99
CA THR A 69 3.30 -15.40 -13.45
C THR A 69 2.11 -16.22 -13.94
N MET A 70 1.44 -16.94 -13.04
CA MET A 70 0.24 -17.71 -13.35
C MET A 70 -1.01 -16.84 -13.48
N GLU A 71 -1.03 -15.70 -12.79
CA GLU A 71 -2.19 -14.79 -12.78
C GLU A 71 -2.43 -14.19 -14.18
N ASN A 72 -3.71 -14.08 -14.55
CA ASN A 72 -4.16 -13.31 -15.70
C ASN A 72 -5.12 -12.23 -15.24
N VAL A 73 -4.86 -10.98 -15.63
CA VAL A 73 -5.68 -9.83 -15.26
C VAL A 73 -6.33 -9.24 -16.51
N THR A 74 -7.66 -9.13 -16.47
CA THR A 74 -8.45 -8.44 -17.50
C THR A 74 -8.89 -7.08 -16.95
N PHE A 75 -8.39 -5.99 -17.53
CA PHE A 75 -8.80 -4.64 -17.17
C PHE A 75 -10.18 -4.33 -17.77
N LEU A 76 -11.16 -4.02 -16.91
CA LEU A 76 -12.54 -3.78 -17.35
C LEU A 76 -12.77 -2.34 -17.84
N TYR A 77 -11.83 -1.43 -17.55
CA TYR A 77 -11.98 0.01 -17.79
C TYR A 77 -13.25 0.62 -17.16
N THR A 78 -13.78 -0.04 -16.13
CA THR A 78 -14.92 0.42 -15.34
C THR A 78 -14.42 0.99 -14.02
N LEU A 79 -14.87 2.19 -13.65
CA LEU A 79 -14.57 2.76 -12.33
C LEU A 79 -15.49 2.11 -11.29
N ALA A 80 -14.90 1.50 -10.27
CA ALA A 80 -15.59 0.91 -9.13
C ALA A 80 -15.27 1.67 -7.84
N ASP A 81 -16.23 1.68 -6.91
CA ASP A 81 -16.07 2.32 -5.62
C ASP A 81 -15.06 1.57 -4.73
N GLY A 82 -14.42 2.32 -3.85
CA GLY A 82 -13.47 1.78 -2.86
C GLY A 82 -12.02 1.75 -3.34
N MET A 83 -11.13 1.39 -2.42
CA MET A 83 -9.70 1.26 -2.70
C MET A 83 -9.38 0.01 -3.51
N CYS A 84 -8.36 0.09 -4.36
CA CYS A 84 -7.85 -1.09 -5.06
C CYS A 84 -7.31 -2.11 -4.03
N PRO A 85 -7.75 -3.38 -4.08
CA PRO A 85 -7.32 -4.38 -3.10
C PRO A 85 -5.88 -4.85 -3.32
N LYS A 86 -5.40 -4.86 -4.56
CA LYS A 86 -4.09 -5.41 -4.94
C LYS A 86 -3.43 -4.62 -6.06
N SER A 87 -2.10 -4.62 -6.10
CA SER A 87 -1.31 -4.13 -7.22
C SER A 87 -1.10 -5.23 -8.26
N TYR A 88 -1.25 -4.90 -9.54
CA TYR A 88 -1.08 -5.82 -10.66
C TYR A 88 0.24 -5.57 -11.43
N GLY A 89 1.25 -5.01 -10.76
CA GLY A 89 2.53 -4.67 -11.38
C GLY A 89 3.28 -5.87 -11.97
N PHE A 90 3.19 -7.05 -11.34
CA PHE A 90 3.80 -8.28 -11.88
C PHE A 90 3.09 -8.78 -13.14
N PHE A 91 1.76 -8.62 -13.23
CA PHE A 91 1.04 -8.91 -14.46
C PHE A 91 1.43 -7.93 -15.58
N ALA A 92 1.58 -6.64 -15.25
CA ALA A 92 2.09 -5.64 -16.21
C ALA A 92 3.49 -6.03 -16.75
N ALA A 93 4.38 -6.53 -15.89
CA ALA A 93 5.67 -7.07 -16.30
C ALA A 93 5.54 -8.29 -17.23
N LYS A 94 4.64 -9.23 -16.91
CA LYS A 94 4.35 -10.41 -17.74
C LYS A 94 3.91 -10.03 -19.15
N ILE A 95 2.94 -9.13 -19.30
CA ILE A 95 2.44 -8.70 -20.62
C ILE A 95 3.45 -7.82 -21.37
N SER A 96 4.43 -7.24 -20.68
CA SER A 96 5.55 -6.50 -21.29
C SER A 96 6.64 -7.43 -21.84
N GLY A 97 6.48 -8.74 -21.72
CA GLY A 97 7.41 -9.74 -22.25
C GLY A 97 8.61 -10.05 -21.35
N LEU A 98 8.57 -9.67 -20.06
CA LEU A 98 9.63 -10.05 -19.13
C LEU A 98 9.62 -11.57 -18.91
N LYS A 99 10.82 -12.16 -18.82
CA LYS A 99 10.96 -13.59 -18.54
C LYS A 99 10.36 -13.93 -17.17
N ALA A 100 9.67 -15.07 -17.09
CA ALA A 100 9.03 -15.53 -15.86
C ALA A 100 10.01 -15.64 -14.66
N GLU A 101 11.27 -16.02 -14.92
CA GLU A 101 12.33 -16.08 -13.90
C GLU A 101 12.63 -14.72 -13.26
N VAL A 102 12.61 -13.64 -14.04
CA VAL A 102 12.84 -12.27 -13.56
C VAL A 102 11.66 -11.80 -12.71
N ILE A 103 10.44 -12.11 -13.15
CA ILE A 103 9.21 -11.75 -12.42
C ILE A 103 9.16 -12.48 -11.07
N ARG A 104 9.46 -13.79 -11.04
CA ARG A 104 9.55 -14.55 -9.79
C ARG A 104 10.62 -14.02 -8.84
N ALA A 105 11.80 -13.67 -9.36
CA ALA A 105 12.85 -13.04 -8.55
C ALA A 105 12.39 -11.71 -7.95
N ALA A 106 11.71 -10.87 -8.75
CA ALA A 106 11.14 -9.60 -8.28
C ALA A 106 10.05 -9.81 -7.22
N PHE A 107 9.22 -10.85 -7.37
CA PHE A 107 8.19 -11.22 -6.39
C PHE A 107 8.79 -11.60 -5.03
N ILE A 108 9.80 -12.46 -5.03
CA ILE A 108 10.53 -12.85 -3.81
C ILE A 108 11.18 -11.61 -3.16
N ALA A 109 11.82 -10.76 -3.96
CA ALA A 109 12.42 -9.52 -3.47
C ALA A 109 11.38 -8.58 -2.82
N SER A 110 10.19 -8.44 -3.42
CA SER A 110 9.09 -7.66 -2.87
C SER A 110 8.66 -8.18 -1.49
N ARG A 111 8.47 -9.49 -1.35
CA ARG A 111 8.09 -10.10 -0.06
C ARG A 111 9.12 -9.81 1.03
N HIS A 112 10.40 -9.91 0.71
CA HIS A 112 11.46 -9.56 1.66
C HIS A 112 11.49 -8.08 2.05
N LEU A 113 11.17 -7.18 1.11
CA LEU A 113 11.07 -5.74 1.41
C LEU A 113 9.90 -5.46 2.35
N ASP A 114 8.75 -6.09 2.12
CA ASP A 114 7.57 -5.97 2.98
C ASP A 114 7.83 -6.53 4.38
N GLU A 115 8.38 -7.74 4.50
CA GLU A 115 8.76 -8.34 5.78
C GLU A 115 9.72 -7.45 6.57
N ARG A 116 10.73 -6.89 5.90
CA ARG A 116 11.69 -5.95 6.52
C ARG A 116 11.00 -4.69 7.00
N LYS A 117 10.05 -4.14 6.23
CA LYS A 117 9.28 -2.96 6.59
C LYS A 117 8.42 -3.24 7.82
N THR A 118 7.63 -4.31 7.80
CA THR A 118 6.77 -4.70 8.92
C THR A 118 7.58 -5.01 10.18
N ARG A 119 8.75 -5.64 10.05
CA ARG A 119 9.65 -5.90 11.19
C ARG A 119 10.20 -4.62 11.80
N LYS A 120 10.61 -3.65 10.95
CA LYS A 120 11.07 -2.33 11.43
C LYS A 120 9.97 -1.57 12.15
N GLU A 121 8.75 -1.58 11.61
CA GLU A 121 7.57 -0.94 12.22
C GLU A 121 7.25 -1.55 13.59
N ARG A 122 7.16 -2.88 13.66
CA ARG A 122 6.96 -3.63 14.92
C ARG A 122 8.03 -3.31 15.96
N MET A 123 9.30 -3.25 15.55
CA MET A 123 10.41 -2.93 16.45
C MET A 123 10.35 -1.47 16.95
N ALA A 124 9.93 -0.52 16.10
CA ALA A 124 9.75 0.87 16.49
C ALA A 124 8.60 1.03 17.50
N GLU A 125 7.50 0.30 17.31
CA GLU A 125 6.37 0.28 18.23
C GLU A 125 6.73 -0.31 19.60
N LEU A 126 7.43 -1.46 19.62
CA LEU A 126 7.97 -2.06 20.85
C LEU A 126 8.88 -1.09 21.61
N ARG A 127 9.77 -0.38 20.89
CA ARG A 127 10.64 0.64 21.51
C ARG A 127 9.83 1.78 22.13
N LYS A 128 8.77 2.23 21.44
CA LYS A 128 7.90 3.31 21.94
C LYS A 128 7.16 2.88 23.22
N LEU A 129 6.64 1.65 23.24
CA LEU A 129 5.99 1.07 24.42
C LEU A 129 6.99 0.91 25.58
N ALA A 130 8.19 0.40 25.31
CA ALA A 130 9.22 0.21 26.35
C ALA A 130 9.75 1.52 26.94
N LEU A 131 9.72 2.61 26.17
CA LEU A 131 10.08 3.96 26.63
C LEU A 131 8.93 4.68 27.36
N ASN A 132 7.70 4.16 27.29
CA ASN A 132 6.57 4.72 28.01
C ASN A 132 6.63 4.31 29.49
N LYS A 133 6.76 5.27 30.41
CA LYS A 133 6.92 5.03 31.85
C LYS A 133 5.74 4.33 32.51
N GLU A 134 4.58 4.28 31.85
CA GLU A 134 3.36 3.63 32.32
C GLU A 134 3.19 2.19 31.79
N CYS A 135 4.11 1.71 30.94
CA CYS A 135 3.98 0.38 30.34
C CYS A 135 4.43 -0.71 31.31
N SER A 136 3.52 -1.64 31.63
CA SER A 136 3.82 -2.80 32.46
C SER A 136 4.60 -3.86 31.69
N THR A 137 5.49 -4.57 32.37
CA THR A 137 6.26 -5.71 31.81
C THR A 137 5.35 -6.79 31.23
N ALA A 138 4.12 -6.93 31.75
CA ALA A 138 3.10 -7.83 31.21
C ALA A 138 2.63 -7.43 29.80
N GLN A 139 2.40 -6.13 29.58
CA GLN A 139 1.95 -5.59 28.28
C GLN A 139 3.05 -5.73 27.22
N LEU A 140 4.31 -5.49 27.59
CA LEU A 140 5.44 -5.72 26.71
C LEU A 140 5.57 -7.20 26.33
N ARG A 141 5.41 -8.11 27.30
CA ARG A 141 5.50 -9.56 27.06
C ARG A 141 4.37 -10.06 26.16
N GLU A 142 3.16 -9.57 26.35
CA GLU A 142 2.01 -9.90 25.50
C GLU A 142 2.20 -9.40 24.06
N THR A 143 2.71 -8.17 23.90
CA THR A 143 3.03 -7.60 22.58
C THR A 143 4.16 -8.36 21.88
N ILE A 144 5.21 -8.75 22.61
CA ILE A 144 6.29 -9.57 22.06
C ILE A 144 5.75 -10.94 21.64
N ASN A 145 4.94 -11.59 22.47
CA ASN A 145 4.36 -12.89 22.17
C ASN A 145 3.44 -12.84 20.93
N SER A 146 2.60 -11.81 20.79
CA SER A 146 1.74 -11.68 19.61
C SER A 146 2.54 -11.40 18.32
N MET A 147 3.67 -10.70 18.42
CA MET A 147 4.53 -10.40 17.27
C MET A 147 5.35 -11.60 16.76
N PHE A 148 5.70 -12.56 17.61
CA PHE A 148 6.55 -13.72 17.27
C PHE A 148 5.79 -15.04 17.09
N ILE A 149 4.54 -15.16 17.55
CA ILE A 149 3.76 -16.41 17.45
C ILE A 149 2.96 -16.51 16.13
N SER A 150 2.80 -15.42 15.38
CA SER A 150 2.07 -15.43 14.09
C SER A 150 2.97 -15.74 12.88
N SER A 151 3.92 -16.67 13.00
CA SER A 151 4.77 -17.16 11.90
C SER A 151 4.45 -18.59 11.54
#